data_AF-A0A524IKZ6-F1
#
_entry.id   AF-A0A524IKZ6-F1
#
_cell.length_a   1.000
_cell.length_b   1.000
_cell.length_c   1.000
_cell.angle_alpha   90.00
_cell.angle_beta   90.00
_cell.angle_gamma   90.00
#
_symmetry.space_group_name_H-M   'P 1'
#
loop_
_entity.id
_entity.type
_entity.pdbx_description
1 polymer ?
#
loop_
_entity_poly.entity_id
_entity_poly.type
_entity_poly.pdbx_seq_one_letter_code
_entity_poly.pdbx_strand_id
1 'polypeptide(L)'
;MKYCLCVIFLLLSLQNQVLTQELSPLEKEAPPTLFETRIGDADVELYSMGSWTMGLAGGTGFSFAQNTGALSQDTFPGFISRQPFYIEPDITLSLWLKKRFFFETTILKDFEFNSILFGYKGGPTDFLKSVLIGNNGITMNPYALVEVPDMPKQSLGVSAIFESGTSRHEIMARLEPSGMSAKIFIGNNESIVENLELYQYIPGRLFVFPDRDLDGAEILVETAGSSAAGSSAAGTFAGTDGRYYRLMDPGEGVINFNEGWLLLENQPPGRLLLYYTAQGRPLGDPELGKGSLCGISGTELDPELEALDFSWNAGDYLGEPWSSKKVGAEGKDYLLLYAPGFFNPFESCNLYA
;
A
#
# COMPACT_ATOMS: atom_id res chain seq x y z
N MET A 1 -23.32 41.79 86.97
CA MET A 1 -23.45 43.14 86.36
C MET A 1 -23.29 43.00 84.85
N LYS A 2 -24.35 43.32 84.08
CA LYS A 2 -24.41 43.62 82.64
C LYS A 2 -24.03 42.56 81.57
N TYR A 3 -25.07 42.18 80.79
CA TYR A 3 -25.20 41.98 79.31
C TYR A 3 -24.04 41.37 78.50
N CYS A 4 -24.22 40.22 77.82
CA CYS A 4 -24.90 39.97 76.52
C CYS A 4 -23.96 40.17 75.30
N LEU A 5 -23.66 39.11 74.53
CA LEU A 5 -24.04 38.97 73.10
C LEU A 5 -23.58 37.61 72.51
N CYS A 6 -24.46 37.01 71.71
CA CYS A 6 -24.25 35.84 70.85
C CYS A 6 -23.16 36.07 69.78
N VAL A 7 -22.58 34.98 69.25
CA VAL A 7 -22.69 34.54 67.82
C VAL A 7 -21.94 33.20 67.63
N ILE A 8 -22.73 32.20 67.23
CA ILE A 8 -22.53 31.07 66.30
C ILE A 8 -21.09 30.88 65.74
N PHE A 9 -20.52 29.67 65.89
CA PHE A 9 -20.17 28.81 64.73
C PHE A 9 -19.83 27.37 65.16
N LEU A 10 -20.63 26.46 64.60
CA LEU A 10 -20.43 25.04 64.32
C LEU A 10 -18.97 24.55 64.34
N LEU A 11 -18.66 23.51 65.13
CA LEU A 11 -17.95 22.29 64.72
C LEU A 11 -17.62 21.40 65.94
N LEU A 12 -17.66 20.09 65.69
CA LEU A 12 -17.12 18.97 66.47
C LEU A 12 -18.00 18.30 67.53
N SER A 13 -18.40 17.08 67.13
CA SER A 13 -18.21 15.82 67.85
C SER A 13 -19.45 15.19 68.47
N LEU A 14 -19.86 14.10 67.79
CA LEU A 14 -20.15 12.78 68.36
C LEU A 14 -21.03 12.76 69.62
N GLN A 15 -22.33 12.52 69.44
CA GLN A 15 -23.02 11.53 70.26
C GLN A 15 -24.00 10.70 69.43
N ASN A 16 -23.80 9.39 69.56
CA ASN A 16 -24.55 8.29 68.98
C ASN A 16 -26.07 8.44 69.14
N GLN A 17 -26.79 8.42 68.01
CA GLN A 17 -28.11 7.80 67.98
C GLN A 17 -28.09 6.70 66.94
N VAL A 18 -28.05 5.47 67.45
CA VAL A 18 -28.28 4.24 66.70
C VAL A 18 -29.74 4.29 66.25
N LEU A 19 -29.96 4.67 65.00
CA LEU A 19 -31.19 4.34 64.31
C LEU A 19 -30.97 2.95 63.72
N THR A 20 -31.49 1.92 64.38
CA THR A 20 -31.60 0.58 63.80
C THR A 20 -32.61 0.68 62.66
N GLN A 21 -32.12 1.07 61.48
CA GLN A 21 -32.85 0.86 60.25
C GLN A 21 -32.81 -0.65 60.03
N GLU A 22 -33.94 -1.34 60.19
CA GLU A 22 -34.11 -2.67 59.61
C GLU A 22 -33.81 -2.51 58.12
N LEU A 23 -32.58 -2.89 57.73
CA LEU A 23 -32.25 -3.14 56.34
C LEU A 23 -33.25 -4.20 55.90
N SER A 24 -34.17 -3.82 55.01
CA SER A 24 -34.91 -4.78 54.20
C SER A 24 -33.92 -5.87 53.77
N PRO A 25 -34.27 -7.16 53.88
CA PRO A 25 -33.37 -8.21 53.41
C PRO A 25 -33.01 -7.85 51.97
N LEU A 26 -31.71 -7.65 51.71
CA LEU A 26 -31.17 -7.43 50.37
C LEU A 26 -31.90 -8.39 49.43
N GLU A 27 -32.61 -7.81 48.46
CA GLU A 27 -33.29 -8.59 47.42
C GLU A 27 -32.30 -9.63 46.92
N LYS A 28 -32.72 -10.90 46.99
CA LYS A 28 -31.93 -12.05 46.56
C LYS A 28 -31.32 -11.71 45.20
N GLU A 29 -29.99 -11.65 45.15
CA GLU A 29 -29.23 -11.37 43.93
C GLU A 29 -29.75 -12.27 42.80
N ALA A 30 -30.00 -11.67 41.64
CA ALA A 30 -30.52 -12.42 40.50
C ALA A 30 -29.59 -13.62 40.22
N PRO A 31 -30.13 -14.78 39.83
CA PRO A 31 -29.31 -15.96 39.54
C PRO A 31 -28.18 -15.61 38.56
N PRO A 32 -26.97 -16.19 38.73
CA PRO A 32 -25.81 -15.87 37.90
C PRO A 32 -25.99 -16.30 36.43
N THR A 33 -27.01 -17.12 36.14
CA THR A 33 -27.31 -17.64 34.82
C THR A 33 -28.76 -17.36 34.45
N LEU A 34 -28.98 -16.92 33.20
CA LEU A 34 -30.32 -16.76 32.63
C LEU A 34 -30.93 -18.13 32.26
N PHE A 35 -30.08 -19.13 31.97
CA PHE A 35 -30.48 -20.49 31.63
C PHE A 35 -29.56 -21.49 32.33
N GLU A 36 -30.15 -22.52 32.94
CA GLU A 36 -29.44 -23.70 33.43
C GLU A 36 -29.75 -24.87 32.48
N THR A 37 -28.85 -25.13 31.52
CA THR A 37 -29.00 -26.21 30.53
C THR A 37 -27.65 -26.84 30.22
N ARG A 38 -27.66 -28.10 29.78
CA ARG A 38 -26.49 -28.87 29.34
C ARG A 38 -26.64 -29.31 27.89
N ILE A 39 -25.51 -29.51 27.22
CA ILE A 39 -25.50 -30.13 25.88
C ILE A 39 -26.12 -31.53 26.00
N GLY A 40 -27.14 -31.79 25.18
CA GLY A 40 -27.91 -33.04 25.21
C GLY A 40 -29.23 -32.95 25.98
N ASP A 41 -29.53 -31.84 26.66
CA ASP A 41 -30.87 -31.60 27.21
C ASP A 41 -31.90 -31.47 26.09
N ALA A 42 -33.17 -31.82 26.36
CA ALA A 42 -34.27 -31.74 25.37
C ALA A 42 -34.53 -30.32 24.83
N ASP A 43 -34.09 -29.30 25.58
CA ASP A 43 -34.19 -27.89 25.22
C ASP A 43 -32.94 -27.39 24.48
N VAL A 44 -31.95 -28.23 24.16
CA VAL A 44 -30.70 -27.84 23.51
C VAL A 44 -30.48 -28.67 22.24
N GLU A 45 -30.44 -28.01 21.09
CA GLU A 45 -30.14 -28.63 19.81
C GLU A 45 -28.82 -28.06 19.28
N LEU A 46 -27.81 -28.90 19.09
CA LEU A 46 -26.50 -28.52 18.55
C LEU A 46 -26.24 -29.29 17.25
N TYR A 47 -26.06 -28.55 16.17
CA TYR A 47 -25.64 -29.04 14.87
C TYR A 47 -24.25 -28.52 14.55
N SER A 48 -23.36 -29.41 14.15
CA SER A 48 -22.02 -29.07 13.68
C SER A 48 -21.73 -29.89 12.42
N MET A 49 -21.30 -29.22 11.37
CA MET A 49 -20.99 -29.82 10.08
C MET A 49 -19.69 -29.22 9.54
N GLY A 50 -18.89 -30.03 8.87
CA GLY A 50 -17.69 -29.57 8.19
C GLY A 50 -16.43 -30.35 8.56
N SER A 51 -15.29 -29.74 8.30
CA SER A 51 -13.97 -30.32 8.55
C SER A 51 -13.01 -29.28 9.12
N TRP A 52 -11.93 -29.75 9.71
CA TRP A 52 -10.83 -28.90 10.15
C TRP A 52 -9.54 -29.62 9.80
N THR A 53 -8.66 -28.93 9.09
CA THR A 53 -7.33 -29.47 8.76
C THR A 53 -6.30 -28.69 9.54
N MET A 54 -5.48 -29.40 10.31
CA MET A 54 -4.35 -28.84 11.02
C MET A 54 -3.08 -29.47 10.48
N GLY A 55 -2.08 -28.65 10.18
CA GLY A 55 -0.79 -29.13 9.71
C GLY A 55 0.37 -28.40 10.37
N LEU A 56 1.45 -29.15 10.56
CA LEU A 56 2.76 -28.63 10.94
C LEU A 56 3.69 -28.86 9.75
N ALA A 57 4.21 -27.78 9.17
CA ALA A 57 5.16 -27.82 8.06
C ALA A 57 6.52 -27.31 8.54
N GLY A 58 7.60 -27.90 8.06
CA GLY A 58 8.94 -27.45 8.39
C GLY A 58 9.91 -27.91 7.32
N GLY A 59 10.66 -26.98 6.76
CA GLY A 59 11.68 -27.26 5.75
C GLY A 59 12.96 -26.55 6.12
N THR A 60 14.06 -27.31 6.15
CA THR A 60 15.41 -26.74 6.16
C THR A 60 16.12 -27.25 4.91
N GLY A 61 16.76 -26.35 4.19
CA GLY A 61 17.61 -26.68 3.05
C GLY A 61 18.94 -25.96 3.17
N PHE A 62 19.94 -26.51 2.51
CA PHE A 62 21.25 -25.89 2.37
C PHE A 62 21.59 -25.92 0.88
N SER A 63 21.85 -24.74 0.31
CA SER A 63 22.34 -24.63 -1.06
C SER A 63 23.85 -24.37 -1.04
N PHE A 64 24.54 -25.04 -1.97
CA PHE A 64 25.98 -24.91 -2.15
C PHE A 64 26.25 -24.15 -3.44
N ALA A 65 26.68 -22.89 -3.34
CA ALA A 65 27.06 -22.11 -4.49
C ALA A 65 28.43 -22.58 -5.00
N GLN A 66 28.45 -23.28 -6.13
CA GLN A 66 29.66 -23.88 -6.72
C GLN A 66 30.79 -22.86 -7.00
N ASN A 67 30.46 -21.57 -7.10
CA ASN A 67 31.42 -20.52 -7.44
C ASN A 67 32.05 -19.81 -6.23
N THR A 68 31.45 -19.90 -5.03
CA THR A 68 31.95 -19.21 -3.83
C THR A 68 32.27 -20.16 -2.67
N GLY A 69 31.87 -21.43 -2.76
CA GLY A 69 32.04 -22.40 -1.67
C GLY A 69 31.22 -22.07 -0.41
N ALA A 70 30.35 -21.06 -0.49
CA ALA A 70 29.53 -20.61 0.62
C ALA A 70 28.32 -21.54 0.79
N LEU A 71 28.08 -21.94 2.05
CA LEU A 71 26.83 -22.56 2.47
C LEU A 71 25.80 -21.45 2.71
N SER A 72 24.75 -21.39 1.89
CA SER A 72 23.57 -20.58 2.18
C SER A 72 22.47 -21.47 2.73
N GLN A 73 21.86 -21.05 3.84
CA GLN A 73 20.60 -21.63 4.28
C GLN A 73 19.53 -21.19 3.29
N ASP A 74 18.86 -22.16 2.69
CA ASP A 74 17.84 -21.92 1.68
C ASP A 74 16.67 -22.86 1.92
N THR A 75 15.48 -22.54 1.44
CA THR A 75 14.34 -23.46 1.56
C THR A 75 14.49 -24.53 0.47
N PHE A 76 14.49 -25.82 0.83
CA PHE A 76 14.56 -26.89 -0.18
C PHE A 76 13.38 -26.74 -1.16
N PRO A 77 13.59 -26.85 -2.48
CA PRO A 77 12.51 -26.72 -3.47
C PRO A 77 11.34 -27.67 -3.18
N GLY A 78 10.13 -27.13 -3.06
CA GLY A 78 8.93 -27.88 -2.69
C GLY A 78 8.59 -27.86 -1.19
N PHE A 79 9.46 -27.31 -0.33
CA PHE A 79 9.09 -26.95 1.04
C PHE A 79 8.54 -25.53 1.09
N ILE A 80 7.49 -25.35 1.88
CA ILE A 80 6.83 -24.06 2.07
C ILE A 80 7.71 -23.23 3.00
N SER A 81 8.22 -22.10 2.51
CA SER A 81 9.03 -21.14 3.30
C SER A 81 8.18 -20.35 4.33
N ARG A 82 6.87 -20.62 4.42
CA ARG A 82 5.94 -19.86 5.26
C ARG A 82 5.03 -20.76 6.08
N GLN A 83 4.82 -20.26 7.30
CA GLN A 83 3.98 -20.77 8.40
C GLN A 83 4.25 -22.22 8.77
N PRO A 84 5.05 -22.47 9.83
CA PRO A 84 5.32 -23.83 10.27
C PRO A 84 4.09 -24.52 10.84
N PHE A 85 3.01 -23.78 11.07
CA PHE A 85 1.74 -24.27 11.59
C PHE A 85 0.60 -23.60 10.83
N TYR A 86 -0.37 -24.39 10.36
CA TYR A 86 -1.57 -23.89 9.72
C TYR A 86 -2.82 -24.64 10.24
N ILE A 87 -3.92 -23.90 10.32
CA ILE A 87 -5.27 -24.42 10.60
C ILE A 87 -6.18 -23.91 9.49
N GLU A 88 -6.85 -24.83 8.81
CA GLU A 88 -7.84 -24.55 7.78
C GLU A 88 -9.20 -25.08 8.27
N PRO A 89 -9.99 -24.25 8.96
CA PRO A 89 -11.34 -24.60 9.36
C PRO A 89 -12.30 -24.46 8.17
N ASP A 90 -13.22 -25.41 8.03
CA ASP A 90 -14.40 -25.31 7.19
C ASP A 90 -15.56 -25.88 8.00
N ILE A 91 -16.09 -25.07 8.92
CA ILE A 91 -17.04 -25.50 9.96
C ILE A 91 -18.27 -24.62 9.91
N THR A 92 -19.45 -25.24 9.95
CA THR A 92 -20.72 -24.58 10.24
C THR A 92 -21.30 -25.15 11.53
N LEU A 93 -21.67 -24.26 12.45
CA LEU A 93 -22.25 -24.59 13.75
C LEU A 93 -23.59 -23.86 13.91
N SER A 94 -24.60 -24.56 14.39
CA SER A 94 -25.91 -24.01 14.76
C SER A 94 -26.32 -24.57 16.12
N LEU A 95 -26.51 -23.70 17.10
CA LEU A 95 -26.93 -24.02 18.45
C LEU A 95 -28.27 -23.36 18.73
N TRP A 96 -29.27 -24.12 19.13
CA TRP A 96 -30.59 -23.66 19.53
C TRP A 96 -30.86 -23.99 21.00
N LEU A 97 -31.39 -23.00 21.73
CA LEU A 97 -31.78 -23.11 23.12
C LEU A 97 -33.29 -22.81 23.24
N LYS A 98 -34.02 -23.75 23.86
CA LYS A 98 -35.47 -23.72 24.08
C LYS A 98 -36.27 -23.47 22.81
N LYS A 99 -35.72 -23.80 21.63
CA LYS A 99 -36.30 -23.51 20.30
C LYS A 99 -36.61 -22.03 20.06
N ARG A 100 -35.98 -21.13 20.81
CA ARG A 100 -36.22 -19.68 20.77
C ARG A 100 -34.94 -18.90 20.55
N PHE A 101 -33.89 -19.19 21.30
CA PHE A 101 -32.60 -18.52 21.16
C PHE A 101 -31.69 -19.36 20.29
N PHE A 102 -30.92 -18.74 19.41
CA PHE A 102 -29.99 -19.47 18.57
C PHE A 102 -28.69 -18.71 18.32
N PHE A 103 -27.65 -19.47 18.04
CA PHE A 103 -26.35 -19.01 17.62
C PHE A 103 -25.91 -19.82 16.40
N GLU A 104 -25.57 -19.12 15.32
CA GLU A 104 -25.10 -19.73 14.08
C GLU A 104 -23.79 -19.08 13.65
N THR A 105 -22.85 -19.91 13.24
CA THR A 105 -21.57 -19.44 12.72
C THR A 105 -21.04 -20.37 11.64
N THR A 106 -20.46 -19.78 10.61
CA THR A 106 -19.70 -20.48 9.58
C THR A 106 -18.31 -19.89 9.55
N ILE A 107 -17.29 -20.73 9.60
CA ILE A 107 -15.88 -20.34 9.50
C ILE A 107 -15.32 -21.12 8.32
N LEU A 108 -14.98 -20.42 7.25
CA LEU A 108 -14.44 -21.01 6.02
C LEU A 108 -12.91 -20.93 5.99
N LYS A 109 -12.32 -21.72 5.10
CA LYS A 109 -10.90 -21.67 4.78
C LYS A 109 -10.50 -20.24 4.41
N ASP A 110 -9.31 -19.84 4.83
CA ASP A 110 -8.71 -18.51 4.61
C ASP A 110 -9.44 -17.34 5.29
N PHE A 111 -10.48 -17.61 6.10
CA PHE A 111 -11.25 -16.61 6.86
C PHE A 111 -11.86 -15.48 6.00
N GLU A 112 -11.95 -15.65 4.68
CA GLU A 112 -12.49 -14.64 3.76
C GLU A 112 -13.96 -14.33 4.06
N PHE A 113 -14.71 -15.35 4.50
CA PHE A 113 -16.09 -15.22 4.93
C PHE A 113 -16.32 -16.02 6.20
N ASN A 114 -16.43 -15.30 7.31
CA ASN A 114 -16.89 -15.84 8.57
C ASN A 114 -18.25 -15.23 8.87
N SER A 115 -19.25 -16.08 9.13
CA SER A 115 -20.56 -15.64 9.58
C SER A 115 -20.68 -15.82 11.09
N ILE A 116 -21.35 -14.87 11.74
CA ILE A 116 -21.79 -14.93 13.12
C ILE A 116 -23.20 -14.36 13.19
N LEU A 117 -24.10 -15.10 13.80
CA LEU A 117 -25.49 -14.71 13.96
C LEU A 117 -25.99 -15.20 15.32
N PHE A 118 -26.40 -14.27 16.16
CA PHE A 118 -27.20 -14.52 17.35
C PHE A 118 -28.63 -14.14 17.05
N GLY A 119 -29.58 -14.95 17.51
CA GLY A 119 -30.98 -14.65 17.27
C GLY A 119 -31.93 -15.13 18.34
N TYR A 120 -33.09 -14.51 18.31
CA TYR A 120 -34.28 -14.90 19.04
C TYR A 120 -35.43 -15.07 18.06
N LYS A 121 -36.25 -16.10 18.27
CA LYS A 121 -37.49 -16.37 17.56
C LYS A 121 -38.64 -16.48 18.57
N GLY A 122 -39.59 -15.57 18.45
CA GLY A 122 -40.81 -15.56 19.24
C GLY A 122 -41.80 -16.63 18.79
N GLY A 123 -42.71 -16.97 19.70
CA GLY A 123 -43.84 -17.85 19.40
C GLY A 123 -44.90 -17.19 18.51
N PRO A 124 -45.90 -17.98 18.04
CA PRO A 124 -46.97 -17.47 17.18
C PRO A 124 -47.76 -16.29 17.78
N THR A 125 -47.89 -16.25 19.11
CA THR A 125 -48.64 -15.22 19.85
C THR A 125 -47.78 -14.09 20.40
N ASP A 126 -46.46 -14.18 20.31
CA ASP A 126 -45.55 -13.22 20.96
C ASP A 126 -45.50 -11.91 20.16
N PHE A 127 -45.48 -10.75 20.84
CA PHE A 127 -45.34 -9.46 20.17
C PHE A 127 -43.97 -9.33 19.48
N LEU A 128 -42.91 -9.74 20.15
CA LEU A 128 -41.58 -9.82 19.57
C LEU A 128 -41.46 -11.10 18.73
N LYS A 129 -41.35 -10.97 17.42
CA LYS A 129 -41.26 -12.11 16.48
C LYS A 129 -39.83 -12.56 16.26
N SER A 130 -38.91 -11.62 16.09
CA SER A 130 -37.49 -11.96 15.96
C SER A 130 -36.58 -10.82 16.40
N VAL A 131 -35.39 -11.20 16.85
CA VAL A 131 -34.22 -10.32 16.96
C VAL A 131 -33.05 -11.06 16.34
N LEU A 132 -32.28 -10.41 15.50
CA LEU A 132 -31.07 -10.93 14.88
C LEU A 132 -29.93 -9.96 15.12
N ILE A 133 -28.76 -10.45 15.50
CA ILE A 133 -27.54 -9.66 15.68
C ILE A 133 -26.39 -10.43 15.06
N GLY A 134 -25.67 -9.83 14.12
CA GLY A 134 -24.62 -10.55 13.42
C GLY A 134 -24.17 -9.91 12.12
N ASN A 135 -23.36 -10.64 11.37
CA ASN A 135 -22.85 -10.21 10.07
C ASN A 135 -23.47 -11.01 8.90
N ASN A 136 -24.55 -11.73 9.16
CA ASN A 136 -25.27 -12.55 8.20
C ASN A 136 -26.78 -12.46 8.44
N GLY A 137 -27.57 -12.42 7.36
CA GLY A 137 -29.03 -12.46 7.44
C GLY A 137 -29.72 -11.25 8.09
N ILE A 138 -28.99 -10.16 8.36
CA ILE A 138 -29.57 -8.94 8.94
C ILE A 138 -30.26 -8.13 7.84
N THR A 139 -31.55 -8.38 7.66
CA THR A 139 -32.37 -7.71 6.66
C THR A 139 -33.74 -7.31 7.21
N MET A 140 -34.47 -6.52 6.43
CA MET A 140 -35.87 -6.19 6.62
C MET A 140 -36.60 -6.27 5.28
N ASN A 141 -37.92 -6.39 5.31
CA ASN A 141 -38.70 -6.49 4.08
C ASN A 141 -38.60 -5.20 3.24
N PRO A 142 -38.64 -5.32 1.90
CA PRO A 142 -38.80 -4.15 1.05
C PRO A 142 -40.19 -3.56 1.26
N TYR A 143 -40.27 -2.23 1.35
CA TYR A 143 -41.52 -1.47 1.44
C TYR A 143 -41.65 -0.56 0.24
N ALA A 144 -42.88 -0.12 -0.06
CA ALA A 144 -43.09 0.87 -1.12
C ALA A 144 -42.21 2.10 -0.85
N LEU A 145 -41.36 2.47 -1.81
CA LEU A 145 -40.38 3.57 -1.75
C LEU A 145 -39.08 3.31 -0.95
N VAL A 146 -38.92 2.14 -0.33
CA VAL A 146 -37.70 1.78 0.40
C VAL A 146 -37.20 0.43 -0.10
N GLU A 147 -36.18 0.48 -0.95
CA GLU A 147 -35.39 -0.69 -1.30
C GLU A 147 -34.34 -0.92 -0.21
N VAL A 148 -34.24 -2.17 0.23
CA VAL A 148 -33.27 -2.60 1.24
C VAL A 148 -32.23 -3.43 0.51
N PRO A 149 -30.99 -2.94 0.36
CA PRO A 149 -29.96 -3.69 -0.33
C PRO A 149 -29.59 -4.95 0.47
N ASP A 150 -29.10 -5.94 -0.27
CA ASP A 150 -28.47 -7.11 0.34
C ASP A 150 -27.31 -6.69 1.23
N MET A 151 -27.10 -7.44 2.31
CA MET A 151 -26.08 -7.15 3.29
C MET A 151 -24.68 -7.33 2.69
N PRO A 152 -23.81 -6.29 2.69
CA PRO A 152 -22.44 -6.43 2.21
C PRO A 152 -21.66 -7.48 3.00
N LYS A 153 -20.69 -8.12 2.35
CA LYS A 153 -19.72 -8.99 3.04
C LYS A 153 -19.07 -8.18 4.18
N GLN A 154 -19.01 -8.75 5.38
CA GLN A 154 -18.42 -8.14 6.58
C GLN A 154 -19.20 -6.97 7.21
N SER A 155 -20.42 -6.65 6.75
CA SER A 155 -21.27 -5.71 7.50
C SER A 155 -21.67 -6.31 8.85
N LEU A 156 -21.82 -5.52 9.90
CA LEU A 156 -22.39 -5.95 11.18
C LEU A 156 -23.72 -5.26 11.38
N GLY A 157 -24.74 -5.96 11.86
CA GLY A 157 -26.03 -5.33 12.10
C GLY A 157 -26.88 -6.00 13.16
N VAL A 158 -28.00 -5.33 13.43
CA VAL A 158 -29.10 -5.81 14.24
C VAL A 158 -30.41 -5.59 13.49
N SER A 159 -31.32 -6.56 13.56
CA SER A 159 -32.70 -6.38 13.14
C SER A 159 -33.67 -6.93 14.17
N ALA A 160 -34.86 -6.34 14.23
CA ALA A 160 -35.94 -6.78 15.10
C ALA A 160 -37.28 -6.66 14.40
N ILE A 161 -38.14 -7.66 14.60
CA ILE A 161 -39.51 -7.69 14.07
C ILE A 161 -40.47 -7.76 15.24
N PHE A 162 -41.41 -6.82 15.26
CA PHE A 162 -42.52 -6.77 16.20
C PHE A 162 -43.83 -6.89 15.43
N GLU A 163 -44.75 -7.71 15.92
CA GLU A 163 -46.03 -7.90 15.27
C GLU A 163 -47.15 -8.00 16.31
N SER A 164 -48.19 -7.20 16.10
CA SER A 164 -49.47 -7.28 16.77
C SER A 164 -50.52 -7.72 15.74
N GLY A 165 -51.71 -8.13 16.18
CA GLY A 165 -52.78 -8.57 15.27
C GLY A 165 -53.20 -7.53 14.21
N THR A 166 -52.78 -6.27 14.35
CA THR A 166 -53.11 -5.18 13.42
C THR A 166 -51.90 -4.43 12.86
N SER A 167 -50.69 -4.69 13.34
CA SER A 167 -49.48 -3.96 12.90
C SER A 167 -48.23 -4.82 12.91
N ARG A 168 -47.32 -4.54 11.98
CA ARG A 168 -45.98 -5.12 11.93
C ARG A 168 -44.95 -4.00 11.82
N HIS A 169 -43.95 -4.04 12.68
CA HIS A 169 -42.88 -3.06 12.75
C HIS A 169 -41.54 -3.78 12.61
N GLU A 170 -40.71 -3.28 11.71
CA GLU A 170 -39.36 -3.80 11.48
C GLU A 170 -38.36 -2.67 11.74
N ILE A 171 -37.32 -2.99 12.49
CA ILE A 171 -36.22 -2.06 12.76
C ILE A 171 -34.94 -2.77 12.34
N MET A 172 -34.09 -2.06 11.63
CA MET A 172 -32.79 -2.55 11.20
C MET A 172 -31.74 -1.46 11.33
N ALA A 173 -30.58 -1.82 11.87
CA ALA A 173 -29.40 -0.99 11.88
C ALA A 173 -28.20 -1.82 11.41
N ARG A 174 -27.45 -1.32 10.43
CA ARG A 174 -26.24 -1.95 9.91
C ARG A 174 -25.08 -0.96 9.88
N LEU A 175 -23.90 -1.47 10.21
CA LEU A 175 -22.62 -0.84 9.93
C LEU A 175 -22.13 -1.43 8.62
N GLU A 176 -22.18 -0.64 7.56
CA GLU A 176 -21.72 -1.05 6.23
C GLU A 176 -20.31 -0.47 6.00
N PRO A 177 -19.27 -1.32 5.91
CA PRO A 177 -17.91 -0.86 5.58
C PRO A 177 -17.75 -0.51 4.08
N SER A 178 -18.84 -0.20 3.38
CA SER A 178 -18.85 0.08 1.95
C SER A 178 -18.31 1.49 1.67
N GLY A 179 -17.37 1.58 0.74
CA GLY A 179 -16.99 2.84 0.11
C GLY A 179 -17.87 3.10 -1.11
N MET A 180 -18.22 4.35 -1.36
CA MET A 180 -18.79 4.72 -2.66
C MET A 180 -17.73 4.55 -3.74
N SER A 181 -18.03 3.76 -4.77
CA SER A 181 -17.22 3.64 -5.97
C SER A 181 -18.09 3.90 -7.20
N ALA A 182 -17.61 4.74 -8.10
CA ALA A 182 -18.28 5.08 -9.34
C ALA A 182 -17.46 4.53 -10.51
N LYS A 183 -18.14 3.86 -11.45
CA LYS A 183 -17.56 3.46 -12.74
C LYS A 183 -18.21 4.27 -13.83
N ILE A 184 -17.39 4.86 -14.70
CA ILE A 184 -17.86 5.60 -15.87
C ILE A 184 -17.71 4.70 -17.09
N PHE A 185 -18.78 4.57 -17.87
CA PHE A 185 -18.78 3.79 -19.10
C PHE A 185 -18.92 4.72 -20.31
N ILE A 186 -18.13 4.46 -21.35
CA ILE A 186 -18.26 5.09 -22.66
C ILE A 186 -18.62 3.99 -23.66
N GLY A 187 -19.91 3.93 -24.04
CA GLY A 187 -20.46 2.80 -24.79
C GLY A 187 -20.45 1.54 -23.95
N ASN A 188 -19.77 0.48 -24.43
CA ASN A 188 -19.62 -0.79 -23.72
C ASN A 188 -18.28 -0.93 -22.97
N ASN A 189 -17.45 0.11 -22.96
CA ASN A 189 -16.13 0.07 -22.34
C ASN A 189 -16.12 0.88 -21.04
N GLU A 190 -15.52 0.33 -19.99
CA GLU A 190 -15.21 1.06 -18.77
C GLU A 190 -14.10 2.08 -19.07
N SER A 191 -14.30 3.32 -18.66
CA SER A 191 -13.33 4.40 -18.81
C SER A 191 -12.55 4.55 -17.51
N ILE A 192 -11.23 4.43 -17.61
CA ILE A 192 -10.29 4.73 -16.53
C ILE A 192 -9.70 6.10 -16.83
N VAL A 193 -9.88 7.04 -15.91
CA VAL A 193 -9.24 8.35 -15.97
C VAL A 193 -8.08 8.32 -15.00
N GLU A 194 -6.87 8.48 -15.52
CA GLU A 194 -5.64 8.61 -14.75
C GLU A 194 -5.18 10.06 -14.82
N ASN A 195 -4.94 10.67 -13.66
CA ASN A 195 -4.37 12.00 -13.58
C ASN A 195 -2.88 11.85 -13.29
N LEU A 196 -2.05 12.12 -14.29
CA LEU A 196 -0.59 12.15 -14.17
C LEU A 196 -0.15 13.57 -13.80
N GLU A 197 0.48 13.72 -12.65
CA GLU A 197 1.04 15.00 -12.23
C GLU A 197 2.39 15.24 -12.91
N LEU A 198 2.72 16.50 -13.21
CA LEU A 198 3.92 16.84 -14.01
C LEU A 198 5.24 16.36 -13.38
N TYR A 199 5.30 16.11 -12.07
CA TYR A 199 6.48 15.60 -11.37
C TYR A 199 6.51 14.06 -11.28
N GLN A 200 5.50 13.35 -11.79
CA GLN A 200 5.46 11.88 -11.84
C GLN A 200 6.18 11.30 -13.06
N TYR A 201 7.00 12.11 -13.73
CA TYR A 201 7.85 11.60 -14.80
C TYR A 201 8.88 10.61 -14.25
N ILE A 202 9.32 9.67 -15.08
CA ILE A 202 10.35 8.70 -14.73
C ILE A 202 11.71 9.31 -15.07
N PRO A 203 12.52 9.72 -14.08
CA PRO A 203 13.83 10.29 -14.33
C PRO A 203 14.81 9.24 -14.87
N GLY A 204 15.84 9.71 -15.58
CA GLY A 204 16.96 8.92 -16.03
C GLY A 204 16.65 7.94 -17.16
N ARG A 205 15.55 8.13 -17.89
CA ARG A 205 15.10 7.22 -18.97
C ARG A 205 15.37 7.78 -20.37
N LEU A 206 15.05 9.05 -20.61
CA LEU A 206 15.13 9.67 -21.93
C LEU A 206 16.09 10.86 -21.88
N PHE A 207 17.03 10.89 -22.80
CA PHE A 207 18.01 11.96 -22.93
C PHE A 207 18.09 12.45 -24.36
N VAL A 208 18.18 13.77 -24.54
CA VAL A 208 18.37 14.42 -25.83
C VAL A 208 19.78 14.98 -25.87
N PHE A 209 20.56 14.59 -26.87
CA PHE A 209 21.94 15.01 -27.01
C PHE A 209 22.04 16.44 -27.54
N PRO A 210 23.19 17.12 -27.33
CA PRO A 210 23.39 18.46 -27.85
C PRO A 210 23.35 18.55 -29.39
N ASP A 211 23.63 17.45 -30.08
CA ASP A 211 23.74 17.39 -31.54
C ASP A 211 22.90 16.26 -32.15
N ARG A 212 22.70 16.37 -33.46
CA ARG A 212 22.03 15.41 -34.34
C ARG A 212 23.00 14.88 -35.38
N ASP A 213 22.55 13.91 -36.19
CA ASP A 213 23.34 13.30 -37.28
C ASP A 213 24.72 12.81 -36.82
N LEU A 214 24.72 11.98 -35.78
CA LEU A 214 25.92 11.46 -35.13
C LEU A 214 26.61 10.40 -36.01
N ASP A 215 27.94 10.47 -36.08
CA ASP A 215 28.77 9.44 -36.74
C ASP A 215 28.92 8.18 -35.88
N GLY A 216 28.79 8.32 -34.56
CA GLY A 216 28.88 7.24 -33.58
C GLY A 216 28.80 7.76 -32.15
N ALA A 217 28.35 6.92 -31.22
CA ALA A 217 28.17 7.26 -29.81
C ALA A 217 28.54 6.10 -28.89
N GLU A 218 29.09 6.43 -27.73
CA GLU A 218 29.48 5.53 -26.67
C GLU A 218 28.82 5.99 -25.38
N ILE A 219 28.08 5.06 -24.75
CA ILE A 219 27.45 5.28 -23.45
C ILE A 219 28.18 4.43 -22.42
N LEU A 220 28.67 5.07 -21.35
CA LEU A 220 29.24 4.35 -20.22
C LEU A 220 28.31 4.42 -19.01
N VAL A 221 28.11 3.27 -18.37
CA VAL A 221 27.26 3.11 -17.17
C VAL A 221 28.16 2.86 -15.97
N GLU A 222 27.92 3.58 -14.88
CA GLU A 222 28.64 3.40 -13.63
C GLU A 222 28.44 1.99 -13.06
N THR A 223 29.51 1.43 -12.49
CA THR A 223 29.43 0.14 -11.80
C THR A 223 30.33 0.09 -10.55
N ALA A 224 30.08 -0.92 -9.72
CA ALA A 224 30.81 -1.15 -8.48
C ALA A 224 32.22 -1.71 -8.77
N GLY A 225 33.21 -0.80 -8.74
CA GLY A 225 34.64 -1.13 -8.71
C GLY A 225 35.25 -1.59 -10.04
N SER A 226 36.59 -1.71 -10.04
CA SER A 226 37.36 -2.26 -11.15
C SER A 226 37.31 -3.78 -11.15
N SER A 227 37.16 -4.43 -12.30
CA SER A 227 37.67 -5.81 -12.44
C SER A 227 38.74 -5.92 -13.50
N ALA A 228 39.66 -6.84 -13.26
CA ALA A 228 40.41 -7.48 -14.31
C ALA A 228 39.44 -8.30 -15.19
N ALA A 229 39.62 -8.17 -16.51
CA ALA A 229 38.86 -8.77 -17.59
C ALA A 229 38.06 -10.06 -17.24
N GLY A 230 36.73 -10.02 -17.40
CA GLY A 230 35.90 -11.23 -17.46
C GLY A 230 34.53 -11.20 -16.77
N SER A 231 34.13 -10.11 -16.12
CA SER A 231 32.77 -9.94 -15.59
C SER A 231 32.06 -8.80 -16.32
N SER A 232 30.95 -9.09 -16.99
CA SER A 232 30.12 -8.09 -17.68
C SER A 232 29.56 -7.01 -16.75
N ALA A 233 29.61 -7.25 -15.43
CA ALA A 233 29.14 -6.32 -14.41
C ALA A 233 30.22 -5.40 -13.84
N ALA A 234 31.49 -5.53 -14.24
CA ALA A 234 32.59 -4.76 -13.65
C ALA A 234 33.13 -3.68 -14.60
N GLY A 235 33.65 -2.60 -14.02
CA GLY A 235 34.02 -1.41 -14.79
C GLY A 235 35.42 -1.52 -15.37
N THR A 236 35.52 -1.47 -16.69
CA THR A 236 36.78 -1.48 -17.44
C THR A 236 37.35 -0.07 -17.62
N PHE A 237 36.47 0.95 -17.64
CA PHE A 237 36.83 2.34 -17.89
C PHE A 237 36.98 3.07 -16.55
N ALA A 238 38.18 3.55 -16.25
CA ALA A 238 38.43 4.41 -15.10
C ALA A 238 38.17 5.88 -15.47
N GLY A 239 37.21 6.50 -14.79
CA GLY A 239 36.92 7.92 -14.93
C GLY A 239 37.89 8.79 -14.14
N THR A 240 38.14 9.99 -14.63
CA THR A 240 38.88 11.06 -13.92
C THR A 240 38.22 11.49 -12.60
N ASP A 241 36.95 11.12 -12.38
CA ASP A 241 36.21 11.33 -11.14
C ASP A 241 36.42 10.22 -10.09
N GLY A 242 37.32 9.26 -10.36
CA GLY A 242 37.65 8.16 -9.46
C GLY A 242 36.63 7.02 -9.47
N ARG A 243 35.69 7.01 -10.42
CA ARG A 243 34.66 5.97 -10.57
C ARG A 243 35.00 5.03 -11.73
N TYR A 244 34.33 3.88 -11.73
CA TYR A 244 34.50 2.86 -12.75
C TYR A 244 33.23 2.70 -13.56
N TYR A 245 33.41 2.56 -14.86
CA TYR A 245 32.33 2.49 -15.83
C TYR A 245 32.51 1.29 -16.76
N ARG A 246 31.40 0.81 -17.31
CA ARG A 246 31.36 -0.19 -18.40
C ARG A 246 30.63 0.39 -19.60
N LEU A 247 30.86 -0.17 -20.78
CA LEU A 247 30.04 0.16 -21.94
C LEU A 247 28.60 -0.32 -21.71
N MET A 248 27.62 0.48 -22.13
CA MET A 248 26.20 0.12 -22.11
C MET A 248 25.95 -1.08 -23.02
N ASP A 249 25.19 -2.04 -22.52
CA ASP A 249 24.83 -3.22 -23.32
C ASP A 249 23.71 -2.88 -24.30
N PRO A 250 23.64 -3.51 -25.50
CA PRO A 250 22.61 -3.23 -26.49
C PRO A 250 21.16 -3.45 -26.03
N GLY A 251 20.97 -4.21 -24.95
CA GLY A 251 19.65 -4.44 -24.34
C GLY A 251 19.25 -3.40 -23.30
N GLU A 252 20.12 -2.48 -22.90
CA GLU A 252 19.82 -1.52 -21.82
C GLU A 252 19.15 -0.24 -22.34
N GLY A 253 19.23 0.01 -23.65
CA GLY A 253 18.60 1.16 -24.28
C GLY A 253 18.78 1.23 -25.78
N VAL A 254 18.09 2.20 -26.40
CA VAL A 254 18.11 2.47 -27.83
C VAL A 254 18.63 3.89 -28.06
N ILE A 255 19.55 4.04 -29.00
CA ILE A 255 20.09 5.32 -29.44
C ILE A 255 19.58 5.62 -30.84
N ASN A 256 19.10 6.84 -31.06
CA ASN A 256 18.81 7.37 -32.39
C ASN A 256 19.93 8.33 -32.80
N PHE A 257 20.79 7.89 -33.71
CA PHE A 257 21.92 8.67 -34.21
C PHE A 257 21.49 9.87 -35.08
N ASN A 258 20.34 9.79 -35.76
CA ASN A 258 19.86 10.88 -36.61
C ASN A 258 19.28 12.01 -35.76
N GLU A 259 18.42 11.67 -34.81
CA GLU A 259 17.72 12.67 -33.99
C GLU A 259 18.46 13.06 -32.71
N GLY A 260 19.52 12.34 -32.34
CA GLY A 260 20.36 12.64 -31.19
C GLY A 260 19.64 12.39 -29.87
N TRP A 261 19.16 11.17 -29.61
CA TRP A 261 18.57 10.83 -28.32
C TRP A 261 18.87 9.39 -27.88
N LEU A 262 18.77 9.16 -26.57
CA LEU A 262 18.92 7.87 -25.89
C LEU A 262 17.67 7.59 -25.05
N LEU A 263 17.06 6.42 -25.26
CA LEU A 263 15.99 5.89 -24.42
C LEU A 263 16.47 4.60 -23.73
N LEU A 264 16.56 4.62 -22.41
CA LEU A 264 16.87 3.44 -21.61
C LEU A 264 15.61 2.62 -21.32
N GLU A 265 15.76 1.31 -21.21
CA GLU A 265 14.70 0.40 -20.78
C GLU A 265 14.42 0.59 -19.28
N ASN A 266 15.48 0.72 -18.48
CA ASN A 266 15.42 0.90 -17.03
C ASN A 266 16.22 2.14 -16.60
N GLN A 267 15.84 2.75 -15.48
CA GLN A 267 16.63 3.81 -14.88
C GLN A 267 18.01 3.24 -14.49
N PRO A 268 19.11 3.94 -14.84
CA PRO A 268 20.45 3.44 -14.56
C PRO A 268 20.71 3.43 -13.04
N PRO A 269 21.43 2.42 -12.52
CA PRO A 269 21.69 2.27 -11.08
C PRO A 269 22.64 3.36 -10.52
N GLY A 270 23.29 4.12 -11.39
CA GLY A 270 24.27 5.16 -11.05
C GLY A 270 24.40 6.18 -12.17
N ARG A 271 25.62 6.71 -12.36
CA ARG A 271 25.91 7.71 -13.38
C ARG A 271 25.91 7.15 -14.80
N LEU A 272 25.63 8.02 -15.75
CA LEU A 272 25.69 7.73 -17.18
C LEU A 272 26.55 8.78 -17.89
N LEU A 273 27.50 8.31 -18.70
CA LEU A 273 28.42 9.14 -19.47
C LEU A 273 28.15 8.97 -20.96
N LEU A 274 28.20 10.07 -21.72
CA LEU A 274 28.02 10.12 -23.15
C LEU A 274 29.29 10.64 -23.84
N TYR A 275 29.73 9.96 -24.87
CA TYR A 275 30.66 10.48 -25.86
C TYR A 275 30.10 10.22 -27.25
N TYR A 276 30.27 11.15 -28.17
CA TYR A 276 29.98 10.93 -29.59
C TYR A 276 30.90 11.74 -30.47
N THR A 277 30.87 11.41 -31.75
CA THR A 277 31.39 12.26 -32.82
C THR A 277 30.26 12.62 -33.78
N ALA A 278 30.21 13.87 -34.21
CA ALA A 278 29.29 14.36 -35.23
C ALA A 278 30.07 15.21 -36.24
N GLN A 279 29.85 14.98 -37.52
CA GLN A 279 30.58 15.65 -38.62
C GLN A 279 32.11 15.56 -38.46
N GLY A 280 32.60 14.43 -37.93
CA GLY A 280 34.02 14.19 -37.66
C GLY A 280 34.61 14.97 -36.48
N ARG A 281 33.80 15.67 -35.68
CA ARG A 281 34.22 16.42 -34.49
C ARG A 281 33.73 15.74 -33.20
N PRO A 282 34.51 15.76 -32.10
CA PRO A 282 34.10 15.17 -30.84
C PRO A 282 33.07 16.05 -30.12
N LEU A 283 32.22 15.42 -29.30
CA LEU A 283 31.31 16.08 -28.36
C LEU A 283 31.99 17.25 -27.63
N GLY A 284 31.32 18.41 -27.62
CA GLY A 284 31.74 19.64 -26.94
C GLY A 284 32.75 20.49 -27.72
N ASP A 285 33.02 20.17 -28.99
CA ASP A 285 33.67 21.07 -29.94
C ASP A 285 32.84 22.37 -30.13
N PRO A 286 33.45 23.57 -30.21
CA PRO A 286 32.73 24.84 -30.36
C PRO A 286 31.86 24.98 -31.62
N GLU A 287 32.14 24.19 -32.66
CA GLU A 287 31.34 24.16 -33.89
C GLU A 287 30.09 23.26 -33.77
N LEU A 288 29.99 22.47 -32.71
CA LEU A 288 28.85 21.63 -32.37
C LEU A 288 27.97 22.28 -31.29
N GLY A 289 26.87 21.62 -30.91
CA GLY A 289 25.98 21.98 -29.81
C GLY A 289 25.14 23.23 -30.02
N LYS A 290 24.93 23.65 -31.28
CA LYS A 290 24.27 24.91 -31.61
C LYS A 290 22.80 24.95 -31.17
N GLY A 291 22.44 25.94 -30.36
CA GLY A 291 21.09 26.12 -29.84
C GLY A 291 20.54 24.91 -29.06
N SER A 292 21.43 24.13 -28.46
CA SER A 292 21.07 22.91 -27.73
C SER A 292 20.57 23.16 -26.31
N LEU A 293 20.71 24.39 -25.81
CA LEU A 293 20.35 24.79 -24.46
C LEU A 293 19.29 25.89 -24.51
N CYS A 294 18.38 25.87 -23.53
CA CYS A 294 17.38 26.93 -23.37
C CYS A 294 18.05 28.25 -22.97
N GLY A 295 17.43 29.38 -23.32
CA GLY A 295 17.86 30.68 -22.83
C GLY A 295 17.74 30.78 -21.30
N ILE A 296 18.53 31.66 -20.70
CA ILE A 296 18.54 31.88 -19.24
C ILE A 296 18.29 33.35 -18.94
N SER A 297 17.37 33.60 -17.99
CA SER A 297 17.14 34.91 -17.38
C SER A 297 17.51 34.82 -15.89
N GLY A 298 18.70 35.31 -15.53
CA GLY A 298 19.22 35.17 -14.16
C GLY A 298 19.55 33.71 -13.81
N THR A 299 18.72 33.10 -12.94
CA THR A 299 18.85 31.70 -12.50
C THR A 299 17.73 30.80 -13.02
N GLU A 300 16.88 31.31 -13.92
CA GLU A 300 15.70 30.61 -14.44
C GLU A 300 15.82 30.35 -15.94
N LEU A 301 15.22 29.24 -16.38
CA LEU A 301 15.08 28.90 -17.79
C LEU A 301 14.02 29.80 -18.43
N ASP A 302 14.37 30.45 -19.53
CA ASP A 302 13.48 31.32 -20.30
C ASP A 302 13.46 30.88 -21.77
N PRO A 303 12.40 30.17 -22.20
CA PRO A 303 12.28 29.69 -23.57
C PRO A 303 11.99 30.79 -24.59
N GLU A 304 11.70 32.03 -24.15
CA GLU A 304 11.50 33.17 -25.05
C GLU A 304 12.82 33.84 -25.45
N LEU A 305 13.92 33.57 -24.72
CA LEU A 305 15.26 34.06 -25.05
C LEU A 305 15.95 33.19 -26.09
N GLU A 306 17.00 33.74 -26.72
CA GLU A 306 17.81 32.97 -27.68
C GLU A 306 18.44 31.74 -27.00
N ALA A 307 18.35 30.61 -27.71
CA ALA A 307 18.98 29.37 -27.29
C ALA A 307 20.50 29.54 -27.19
N LEU A 308 21.10 28.84 -26.23
CA LEU A 308 22.53 28.89 -25.97
C LEU A 308 23.22 27.67 -26.60
N ASP A 309 24.49 27.85 -26.95
CA ASP A 309 25.33 26.79 -27.49
C ASP A 309 25.99 25.97 -26.38
N PHE A 310 26.08 24.65 -26.58
CA PHE A 310 26.88 23.76 -25.74
C PHE A 310 28.28 23.61 -26.33
N SER A 311 29.31 23.84 -25.52
CA SER A 311 30.69 23.41 -25.82
C SER A 311 31.51 23.30 -24.53
N TRP A 312 32.63 22.58 -24.55
CA TRP A 312 33.52 22.51 -23.38
C TRP A 312 34.18 23.85 -23.05
N ASN A 313 34.22 24.77 -24.01
CA ASN A 313 34.76 26.12 -23.85
C ASN A 313 33.67 27.15 -23.49
N ALA A 314 32.40 26.73 -23.43
CA ALA A 314 31.35 27.56 -22.87
C ALA A 314 31.59 27.75 -21.37
N GLY A 315 31.09 28.85 -20.81
CA GLY A 315 31.25 29.19 -19.40
C GLY A 315 30.45 28.27 -18.47
N ASP A 316 29.54 28.86 -17.71
CA ASP A 316 28.57 28.12 -16.92
C ASP A 316 27.19 28.09 -17.59
N TYR A 317 26.35 27.16 -17.13
CA TYR A 317 24.93 27.12 -17.46
C TYR A 317 24.17 26.95 -16.15
N LEU A 318 23.30 27.90 -15.83
CA LEU A 318 22.61 28.00 -14.54
C LEU A 318 23.58 28.00 -13.33
N GLY A 319 24.75 28.66 -13.47
CA GLY A 319 25.75 28.75 -12.41
C GLY A 319 26.58 27.47 -12.19
N GLU A 320 26.39 26.44 -13.03
CA GLU A 320 27.19 25.22 -13.04
C GLU A 320 28.19 25.25 -14.22
N PRO A 321 29.51 25.19 -13.97
CA PRO A 321 30.50 25.18 -15.04
C PRO A 321 30.48 23.84 -15.79
N TRP A 322 30.62 23.85 -17.12
CA TRP A 322 30.64 22.61 -17.91
C TRP A 322 31.75 21.63 -17.53
N SER A 323 32.83 22.12 -16.92
CA SER A 323 33.88 21.28 -16.36
C SER A 323 33.39 20.34 -15.24
N SER A 324 32.32 20.68 -14.51
CA SER A 324 31.76 19.80 -13.47
C SER A 324 31.03 18.59 -14.06
N LYS A 325 30.57 18.70 -15.32
CA LYS A 325 29.87 17.65 -16.07
C LYS A 325 30.79 16.92 -17.04
N LYS A 326 32.09 17.23 -17.06
CA LYS A 326 33.09 16.64 -17.94
C LYS A 326 33.86 15.53 -17.23
N VAL A 327 33.80 14.31 -17.75
CA VAL A 327 34.53 13.14 -17.20
C VAL A 327 35.42 12.55 -18.27
N GLY A 328 36.74 12.65 -18.07
CA GLY A 328 37.71 11.97 -18.92
C GLY A 328 37.75 10.46 -18.64
N ALA A 329 37.75 9.63 -19.68
CA ALA A 329 37.99 8.18 -19.63
C ALA A 329 38.61 7.71 -20.96
N GLU A 330 39.62 6.82 -20.90
CA GLU A 330 40.34 6.31 -22.09
C GLU A 330 40.80 7.38 -23.11
N GLY A 331 41.20 8.56 -22.62
CA GLY A 331 41.67 9.66 -23.48
C GLY A 331 40.55 10.40 -24.24
N LYS A 332 39.28 10.12 -23.94
CA LYS A 332 38.12 10.85 -24.43
C LYS A 332 37.47 11.64 -23.29
N ASP A 333 36.79 12.71 -23.66
CA ASP A 333 36.04 13.56 -22.75
C ASP A 333 34.54 13.26 -22.86
N TYR A 334 33.97 12.65 -21.83
CA TYR A 334 32.55 12.31 -21.77
C TYR A 334 31.74 13.40 -21.06
N LEU A 335 30.48 13.57 -21.48
CA LEU A 335 29.47 14.33 -20.78
C LEU A 335 28.75 13.44 -19.76
N LEU A 336 28.71 13.89 -18.51
CA LEU A 336 27.89 13.31 -17.46
C LEU A 336 26.41 13.59 -17.76
N LEU A 337 25.77 12.66 -18.46
CA LEU A 337 24.39 12.80 -18.93
C LEU A 337 23.38 12.61 -17.79
N TYR A 338 23.70 11.75 -16.82
CA TYR A 338 22.84 11.50 -15.67
C TYR A 338 23.65 11.21 -14.40
N ALA A 339 23.16 11.73 -13.28
CA ALA A 339 23.53 11.30 -11.94
C ALA A 339 22.30 11.42 -11.02
N PRO A 340 22.04 10.44 -10.13
CA PRO A 340 20.88 10.51 -9.24
C PRO A 340 20.84 11.82 -8.43
N GLY A 341 19.73 12.56 -8.54
CA GLY A 341 19.51 13.82 -7.84
C GLY A 341 20.23 15.03 -8.41
N PHE A 342 20.83 14.93 -9.60
CA PHE A 342 21.53 16.03 -10.25
C PHE A 342 20.83 16.47 -11.53
N PHE A 343 20.62 17.78 -11.68
CA PHE A 343 20.00 18.34 -12.87
C PHE A 343 20.93 18.26 -14.09
N ASN A 344 20.38 17.82 -15.22
CA ASN A 344 21.02 17.92 -16.52
C ASN A 344 20.04 18.49 -17.57
N PRO A 345 20.41 19.54 -18.32
CA PRO A 345 19.54 20.12 -19.35
C PRO A 345 19.23 19.15 -20.52
N PHE A 346 19.97 18.06 -20.64
CA PHE A 346 19.80 17.03 -21.66
C PHE A 346 18.91 15.87 -21.21
N GLU A 347 18.39 15.89 -19.98
CA GLU A 347 17.40 14.92 -19.50
C GLU A 347 15.98 15.37 -19.86
N SER A 348 15.22 14.50 -20.52
CA SER A 348 13.84 14.79 -20.93
C SER A 348 12.84 14.30 -19.88
N CYS A 349 12.07 15.23 -19.31
CA CYS A 349 11.11 14.98 -18.24
C CYS A 349 9.67 14.77 -18.76
N ASN A 350 9.50 14.03 -19.86
CA ASN A 350 8.21 13.85 -20.55
C ASN A 350 7.72 12.39 -20.61
N LEU A 351 8.41 11.49 -19.91
CA LEU A 351 8.04 10.07 -19.84
C LEU A 351 7.35 9.78 -18.52
N TYR A 352 6.14 9.24 -18.57
CA TYR A 352 5.32 8.90 -17.40
C TYR A 352 5.10 7.39 -17.31
N ALA A 353 4.88 6.89 -16.09
CA ALA A 353 4.65 5.47 -15.80
C ALA A 353 3.22 5.03 -16.11
#